data_AF-A0A818ARF5-F1
#
_entry.id   AF-A0A818ARF5-F1
#
_cell.length_a   1.000
_cell.length_b   1.000
_cell.length_c   1.000
_cell.angle_alpha   90.00
_cell.angle_beta   90.00
_cell.angle_gamma   90.00
#
_symmetry.space_group_name_H-M   'P 1'
#
loop_
_entity.id
_entity.type
_entity.pdbx_description
1 polymer ?
#
loop_
_entity_poly.entity_id
_entity_poly.type
_entity_poly.pdbx_seq_one_letter_code
_entity_poly.pdbx_strand_id
1 'polypeptide(L)'
;MHSLFHIGQKRQIDRNNRLWQVAFTLTNDNDPQLHALTEQMRQETYPQANVWNRLGMLLIKPEQFQKSQEVYDILLDRTTTEREKASMYVQPATNGETDSR
;
A
#
# COMPACT_ATOMS: atom_id res chain seq x y z
N MET A 1 -9.89 -15.65 -2.30
CA MET A 1 -8.50 -15.88 -2.76
C MET A 1 -8.24 -14.97 -3.94
N HIS A 2 -7.17 -14.18 -3.91
CA HIS A 2 -6.72 -13.39 -5.06
C HIS A 2 -5.45 -14.03 -5.62
N SER A 3 -5.40 -14.24 -6.94
CA SER A 3 -4.20 -14.79 -7.61
C SER A 3 -3.31 -13.63 -8.04
N LEU A 4 -2.06 -13.64 -7.61
CA LEU A 4 -1.06 -12.63 -7.96
C LEU A 4 -0.09 -13.24 -8.98
N PHE A 5 0.12 -12.54 -10.10
CA PHE A 5 0.95 -13.02 -11.20
C PHE A 5 2.14 -12.09 -11.43
N HIS A 6 3.32 -12.68 -11.59
CA HIS A 6 4.50 -11.97 -12.04
C HIS A 6 4.54 -11.93 -13.58
N ILE A 7 4.82 -10.75 -14.14
CA ILE A 7 5.04 -10.56 -15.58
C ILE A 7 6.47 -11.00 -15.91
N GLY A 8 6.59 -12.16 -16.54
CA GLY A 8 7.86 -12.71 -17.00
C GLY A 8 8.25 -12.18 -18.39
N GLN A 9 8.74 -13.08 -19.24
CA GLN A 9 9.24 -12.69 -20.57
C GLN A 9 8.12 -12.16 -21.47
N LYS A 10 8.38 -11.00 -22.05
CA LYS A 10 7.61 -10.42 -23.15
C LYS A 10 8.30 -10.77 -24.47
N ARG A 11 7.62 -11.51 -25.33
CA ARG A 11 8.11 -11.88 -26.67
C ARG A 11 7.19 -11.29 -27.73
N GLN A 12 7.76 -10.67 -28.74
CA GLN A 12 6.99 -10.24 -29.90
C GLN A 12 6.59 -11.47 -30.70
N ILE A 13 5.33 -11.55 -31.11
CA ILE A 13 4.89 -12.65 -31.98
C ILE A 13 5.35 -12.30 -33.40
N ASP A 14 6.01 -13.26 -34.04
CA ASP A 14 6.69 -13.13 -35.34
C ASP A 14 5.99 -12.23 -36.37
N ARG A 15 6.78 -11.48 -37.14
CA ARG A 15 6.40 -10.58 -38.26
C ARG A 15 5.29 -9.55 -37.99
N ASN A 16 4.64 -9.55 -36.83
CA ASN A 16 3.60 -8.60 -36.45
C ASN A 16 4.06 -7.75 -35.27
N ASN A 17 4.48 -6.52 -35.57
CA ASN A 17 4.92 -5.52 -34.60
C ASN A 17 3.83 -5.00 -33.65
N ARG A 18 2.58 -5.44 -33.82
CA ARG A 18 1.45 -5.05 -32.97
C ARG A 18 1.07 -6.11 -31.94
N LEU A 19 1.60 -7.33 -32.04
CA LEU A 19 1.23 -8.43 -31.17
C LEU A 19 2.40 -8.88 -30.29
N TRP A 20 2.12 -9.01 -29.00
CA TRP A 20 3.08 -9.40 -27.98
C TRP A 20 2.51 -10.54 -27.15
N GLN A 21 3.31 -11.59 -26.97
CA GLN A 21 3.08 -12.63 -25.99
C GLN A 21 3.76 -12.26 -24.68
N VAL A 22 3.02 -12.33 -23.58
CA VAL A 22 3.55 -12.09 -22.24
C VAL A 22 3.35 -13.36 -21.42
N ALA A 23 4.43 -13.89 -20.85
CA ALA A 23 4.34 -15.00 -19.93
C ALA A 23 3.98 -14.48 -18.54
N PHE A 24 2.93 -15.05 -17.93
CA PHE A 24 2.56 -14.79 -16.54
C PHE A 24 2.90 -16.02 -15.70
N THR A 25 3.58 -15.81 -14.58
CA THR A 25 3.88 -16.86 -13.61
C THR A 25 3.05 -16.61 -12.37
N LEU A 26 2.31 -17.62 -11.91
CA LEU A 26 1.62 -17.54 -10.63
C LEU A 26 2.66 -17.43 -9.51
N THR A 27 2.55 -16.38 -8.69
CA THR A 27 3.44 -16.17 -7.56
C THR A 27 3.08 -17.13 -6.41
N ASN A 28 4.04 -17.38 -5.53
CA ASN A 28 3.83 -18.08 -4.26
C ASN A 28 4.43 -17.25 -3.12
N ASP A 29 4.20 -17.67 -1.88
CA ASP A 29 4.65 -16.95 -0.68
C ASP A 29 6.18 -16.76 -0.59
N ASN A 30 6.95 -17.54 -1.37
CA ASN A 30 8.41 -17.49 -1.42
C ASN A 30 8.94 -16.79 -2.68
N ASP A 31 8.10 -16.06 -3.43
CA ASP A 31 8.54 -15.32 -4.62
C ASP A 31 9.48 -14.17 -4.19
N PRO A 32 10.76 -14.17 -4.64
CA PRO A 32 11.73 -13.17 -4.22
C PRO A 32 11.38 -11.74 -4.65
N GLN A 33 10.65 -11.58 -5.76
CA GLN A 33 10.22 -10.27 -6.22
C GLN A 33 9.04 -9.77 -5.40
N LEU A 34 8.12 -10.66 -5.03
CA LEU A 34 7.05 -10.32 -4.09
C LEU A 34 7.62 -9.89 -2.73
N HIS A 35 8.63 -10.61 -2.24
CA HIS A 35 9.36 -10.25 -1.02
C HIS A 35 10.04 -8.87 -1.16
N ALA A 36 10.78 -8.63 -2.24
CA ALA A 36 11.45 -7.35 -2.49
C ALA A 36 10.45 -6.19 -2.58
N LEU A 37 9.32 -6.38 -3.28
CA LEU A 37 8.26 -5.38 -3.37
C LEU A 37 7.64 -5.08 -2.01
N THR A 38 7.38 -6.11 -1.20
CA THR A 38 6.80 -5.96 0.14
C THR A 38 7.76 -5.24 1.08
N GLU A 39 9.07 -5.50 0.96
CA GLU A 39 10.11 -4.80 1.71
C GLU A 39 10.28 -3.36 1.23
N GLN A 40 10.21 -3.07 -0.07
CA GLN A 40 10.25 -1.69 -0.54
C GLN A 40 9.04 -0.89 -0.05
N MET A 41 7.83 -1.46 -0.15
CA MET A 41 6.62 -0.87 0.44
C MET A 41 6.78 -0.65 1.94
N ARG A 42 7.46 -1.57 2.66
CA ARG A 42 7.79 -1.38 4.08
C ARG A 42 8.66 -0.16 4.33
N GLN A 43 9.75 0.00 3.57
CA GLN A 43 10.68 1.11 3.75
C GLN A 43 10.04 2.45 3.42
N GLU A 44 9.19 2.51 2.41
CA GLU A 44 8.45 3.72 2.05
C GLU A 44 7.36 4.10 3.05
N THR A 45 6.85 3.14 3.84
CA THR A 45 5.70 3.34 4.74
C THR A 45 6.14 3.44 6.20
N TYR A 46 7.14 4.28 6.46
CA TYR A 46 7.67 4.61 7.79
C TYR A 46 8.18 3.39 8.59
N PRO A 47 9.47 3.03 8.48
CA PRO A 47 10.03 1.83 9.13
C PRO A 47 10.07 1.90 10.67
N GLN A 48 9.84 3.09 11.25
CA GLN A 48 9.88 3.38 12.69
C GLN A 48 8.49 3.50 13.33
N ALA A 49 7.41 3.42 12.54
CA ALA A 49 6.05 3.49 13.06
C ALA A 49 5.63 2.16 13.71
N ASN A 50 4.73 2.21 14.70
CA ASN A 50 4.15 0.99 15.27
C ASN A 50 3.47 0.17 14.14
N VAL A 51 3.41 -1.16 14.31
CA VAL A 51 2.94 -2.10 13.27
C VAL A 51 1.54 -1.74 12.74
N TRP A 52 0.67 -1.23 13.60
CA TRP A 52 -0.71 -0.90 13.25
C TRP A 52 -0.87 0.48 12.58
N ASN A 53 -0.13 1.49 13.05
CA ASN A 53 -0.02 2.78 12.38
C ASN A 53 0.52 2.59 10.96
N ARG A 54 1.51 1.70 10.81
CA ARG A 54 2.04 1.34 9.49
C ARG A 54 1.00 0.67 8.60
N LEU A 55 0.13 -0.18 9.16
CA LEU A 55 -0.97 -0.80 8.42
C LEU A 55 -1.98 0.25 7.94
N GLY A 56 -2.39 1.18 8.81
CA GLY A 56 -3.28 2.29 8.44
C GLY A 56 -2.68 3.13 7.31
N MET A 57 -1.43 3.57 7.45
CA MET A 57 -0.74 4.34 6.41
C MET A 57 -0.57 3.58 5.09
N LEU A 58 -0.34 2.27 5.15
CA LEU A 58 -0.24 1.45 3.95
C LEU A 58 -1.56 1.42 3.17
N LEU A 59 -2.71 1.44 3.86
CA LEU A 59 -4.03 1.45 3.24
C LEU A 59 -4.39 2.79 2.61
N ILE A 60 -3.75 3.89 3.02
CA ILE A 60 -3.91 5.20 2.39
C ILE A 60 -3.28 5.25 0.99
N LYS A 61 -2.10 4.62 0.80
CA LYS A 61 -1.40 4.61 -0.52
C LYS A 61 -2.25 4.07 -1.69
N PRO A 62 -2.99 2.95 -1.55
CA PRO A 62 -3.92 2.45 -2.56
C PRO A 62 -5.33 3.06 -2.45
N GLU A 63 -5.49 4.22 -1.79
CA GLU A 63 -6.77 4.92 -1.62
C GLU A 63 -7.86 4.11 -0.89
N GLN A 64 -7.47 3.13 -0.06
CA GLN A 64 -8.40 2.36 0.76
C GLN A 64 -8.73 3.09 2.07
N PHE A 65 -9.24 4.32 1.95
CA PHE A 65 -9.49 5.22 3.08
C PHE A 65 -10.43 4.62 4.12
N GLN A 66 -11.50 3.93 3.70
CA GLN A 66 -12.46 3.30 4.61
C GLN A 66 -11.80 2.27 5.52
N LYS A 67 -10.96 1.40 4.95
CA LYS A 67 -10.24 0.37 5.72
C LYS A 67 -9.13 0.98 6.56
N SER A 68 -8.48 2.02 6.07
CA SER A 68 -7.51 2.78 6.86
C SER A 68 -8.19 3.35 8.11
N GLN A 69 -9.37 3.94 7.95
CA GLN A 69 -10.15 4.48 9.05
C GLN A 69 -10.52 3.40 10.06
N GLU A 70 -11.02 2.23 9.61
CA GLU A 70 -11.31 1.10 10.50
C GLU A 70 -10.09 0.66 11.33
N VAL A 71 -8.89 0.64 10.72
CA VAL A 71 -7.65 0.32 11.45
C VAL A 71 -7.32 1.37 12.50
N TYR A 72 -7.49 2.65 12.19
CA TYR A 72 -7.25 3.74 13.15
C TYR A 72 -8.30 3.79 14.26
N ASP A 73 -9.57 3.50 13.96
CA ASP A 73 -10.64 3.44 14.96
C ASP A 73 -10.36 2.31 15.99
N ILE A 74 -9.94 1.13 15.52
CA ILE A 74 -9.52 0.03 16.40
C ILE A 74 -8.30 0.43 17.25
N LEU A 75 -7.37 1.18 16.69
CA LEU A 75 -6.20 1.66 17.43
C LEU A 75 -6.58 2.69 18.50
N LEU A 76 -7.46 3.62 18.19
CA LEU A 76 -7.93 4.64 19.12
C LEU A 76 -8.65 4.02 20.32
N ASP A 77 -9.47 2.99 20.08
CA ASP A 77 -10.16 2.23 21.15
C ASP A 77 -9.21 1.50 22.08
N ARG A 78 -8.06 1.04 21.56
CA ARG A 78 -7.05 0.28 22.33
C ARG A 78 -6.02 1.16 23.01
N THR A 79 -5.95 2.44 22.66
CA THR A 79 -4.92 3.34 23.14
C THR A 79 -5.40 4.10 24.37
N THR A 80 -4.70 3.94 25.49
CA THR A 80 -5.09 4.56 26.78
C THR A 80 -4.61 6.00 26.93
N THR A 81 -3.60 6.43 26.17
CA THR A 81 -2.94 7.73 26.35
C THR A 81 -3.34 8.72 25.26
N GLU A 82 -3.83 9.90 25.64
CA GLU A 82 -4.19 10.98 24.69
C GLU A 82 -3.02 11.40 23.79
N ARG A 83 -1.78 11.31 24.29
CA ARG A 83 -0.56 11.58 23.50
C ARG A 83 -0.38 10.60 22.34
N GLU A 84 -0.73 9.34 22.55
CA GLU A 84 -0.60 8.30 21.53
C GLU A 84 -1.74 8.42 20.52
N LYS A 85 -2.97 8.73 20.98
CA LYS A 85 -4.12 9.04 20.12
C LYS A 85 -3.85 10.24 19.20
N ALA A 86 -3.19 11.29 19.71
CA ALA A 86 -2.80 12.45 18.93
C ALA A 86 -1.96 12.10 17.68
N SER A 87 -1.11 11.07 17.79
CA SER A 87 -0.30 10.59 16.66
C SER A 87 -1.06 9.74 15.63
N MET A 88 -2.29 9.32 15.97
CA MET A 88 -3.14 8.46 15.14
C MET A 88 -4.19 9.23 14.34
N TYR A 89 -4.45 10.49 14.71
CA TYR A 89 -5.22 11.39 13.85
C TYR A 89 -4.40 11.71 12.60
N VAL A 90 -4.64 10.95 11.53
CA VAL A 90 -4.17 11.28 10.20
C VAL A 90 -4.82 12.60 9.83
N GLN A 91 -4.02 13.67 9.71
CA GLN A 91 -4.53 14.94 9.19
C GLN A 91 -5.03 14.68 7.76
N PRO A 92 -6.31 14.95 7.45
CA PRO A 92 -6.74 14.97 6.07
C PRO A 92 -5.87 16.00 5.36
N ALA A 93 -5.29 15.62 4.22
CA ALA A 93 -4.56 16.54 3.38
C ALA A 93 -5.42 17.79 3.21
N THR A 94 -4.95 18.92 3.74
CA THR A 94 -5.55 20.23 3.53
C THR A 94 -5.40 20.52 2.04
N ASN A 95 -6.38 20.07 1.26
CA ASN A 95 -6.61 20.60 -0.07
C ASN A 95 -6.81 22.11 0.13
N GLY A 96 -5.97 22.90 -0.53
CA GLY A 96 -5.90 24.33 -0.32
C GLY A 96 -7.24 25.00 -0.56
N GLU A 97 -7.89 25.41 0.53
CA GLU A 97 -8.72 26.61 0.55
C GLU A 97 -7.88 27.72 1.15
N THR A 98 -7.06 28.33 0.29
CA THR A 98 -6.73 29.75 0.45
C THR A 98 -8.03 30.53 0.32
N ASP A 99 -8.80 30.66 1.40
CA ASP A 99 -9.81 31.70 1.50
C ASP A 99 -9.09 33.00 1.89
N SER A 100 -9.00 33.89 0.92
CA SER A 100 -8.43 35.22 1.06
C SER A 100 -9.44 36.11 1.77
N ARG A 101 -9.10 36.60 2.95
CA ARG A 101 -9.64 37.86 3.50
C ARG A 101 -8.61 38.59 4.33
#